data_AF-A0A7J7LKE8-F1
#
_entry.id   AF-A0A7J7LKE8-F1
#
_cell.length_a   1.000
_cell.length_b   1.000
_cell.length_c   1.000
_cell.angle_alpha   90.00
_cell.angle_beta   90.00
_cell.angle_gamma   90.00
#
_symmetry.space_group_name_H-M   'P 1'
#
loop_
_entity.id
_entity.type
_entity.pdbx_description
1 polymer ?
#
loop_
_entity_poly.entity_id
_entity_poly.type
_entity_poly.pdbx_seq_one_letter_code
_entity_poly.pdbx_strand_id
1 'polypeptide(L)' 'EAPVPIKVLLSYGHSVFVKGDQTNFEIEPSFGVEASELYPDVKYTVVDEYLNQFV' A
#
# COMPACT_ATOMS: atom_id res chain seq x y z
N GLU A 1 19.24 -17.15 -11.31
CA GLU A 1 17.82 -17.26 -10.90
C GLU A 1 17.76 -17.17 -9.37
N ALA A 2 16.83 -16.41 -8.78
CA ALA A 2 16.70 -16.34 -7.32
C ALA A 2 15.86 -17.52 -6.76
N PRO A 3 16.08 -17.97 -5.51
CA PRO A 3 15.21 -18.92 -4.83
C PRO A 3 13.75 -18.46 -4.76
N VAL A 4 12.79 -19.40 -4.73
CA VAL A 4 11.35 -19.10 -4.77
C VAL A 4 10.89 -18.05 -3.75
N PRO A 5 11.29 -18.09 -2.47
CA PRO A 5 10.86 -17.06 -1.50
C PRO A 5 11.31 -15.65 -1.89
N ILE A 6 12.52 -15.53 -2.45
CA ILE A 6 13.12 -14.25 -2.84
C ILE A 6 12.45 -13.72 -4.11
N LYS A 7 12.11 -14.59 -5.06
CA LYS A 7 11.37 -14.19 -6.28
C LYS A 7 10.03 -13.55 -5.94
N VAL A 8 9.27 -14.14 -5.01
CA VAL A 8 7.97 -13.59 -4.60
C VAL A 8 8.13 -12.20 -4.00
N LEU A 9 9.12 -12.02 -3.11
CA LEU A 9 9.41 -10.71 -2.52
C LEU A 9 9.81 -9.67 -3.57
N LEU A 10 10.65 -10.06 -4.53
CA LEU A 10 11.06 -9.18 -5.63
C LEU A 10 9.89 -8.85 -6.56
N SER A 11 9.00 -9.79 -6.84
CA SER A 11 7.78 -9.55 -7.62
C SER A 11 6.83 -8.60 -6.91
N TYR A 12 6.64 -8.74 -5.59
CA TYR A 12 5.87 -7.79 -4.79
C TYR A 12 6.50 -6.40 -4.83
N GLY A 13 7.81 -6.29 -4.57
CA GLY A 13 8.53 -5.02 -4.65
C GLY A 13 8.42 -4.36 -6.03
N HIS A 14 8.49 -5.13 -7.12
CA HIS A 14 8.29 -4.59 -8.46
C HIS A 14 6.87 -4.06 -8.68
N SER A 15 5.84 -4.80 -8.27
CA SER A 15 4.44 -4.35 -8.39
C SER A 15 4.18 -3.07 -7.58
N VAL A 16 4.70 -3.03 -6.34
CA VAL A 16 4.50 -1.93 -5.39
C VAL A 16 5.30 -0.68 -5.75
N PHE A 17 6.59 -0.81 -6.07
CA PHE A 17 7.51 0.33 -6.22
C PHE A 17 7.85 0.70 -7.66
N VAL A 18 7.69 -0.22 -8.63
CA VAL A 18 7.99 0.05 -10.05
C VAL A 18 6.72 0.31 -10.83
N LYS A 19 5.71 -0.55 -10.70
CA LYS A 19 4.42 -0.37 -11.39
C LYS A 19 3.46 0.56 -10.64
N GLY A 20 3.62 0.65 -9.32
CA GLY A 20 2.73 1.47 -8.48
C GLY A 20 1.30 0.94 -8.45
N ASP A 21 1.10 -0.39 -8.49
CA ASP A 21 -0.23 -1.04 -8.58
C ASP A 21 -1.19 -0.69 -7.44
N GLN A 22 -0.70 0.02 -6.42
CA GLN A 22 -1.45 0.52 -5.28
C GLN A 22 -2.25 1.80 -5.61
N THR A 23 -1.74 2.63 -6.52
CA THR A 23 -2.26 3.99 -6.79
C THR A 23 -2.23 4.36 -8.27
N ASN A 24 -2.02 3.40 -9.18
CA ASN A 24 -1.97 3.64 -10.62
C ASN A 24 -3.34 3.61 -11.31
N PHE A 25 -4.43 3.56 -10.54
CA PHE A 25 -5.81 3.57 -11.01
C PHE A 25 -6.67 4.49 -10.13
N GLU A 26 -7.81 4.93 -10.66
CA GLU A 26 -8.82 5.70 -9.93
C GLU A 26 -9.90 4.78 -9.36
N ILE A 27 -10.39 5.08 -8.16
CA ILE A 27 -11.45 4.30 -7.50
C ILE A 27 -12.79 4.73 -8.09
N GLU A 28 -13.33 3.93 -9.00
CA GLU A 28 -14.69 4.15 -9.50
C GLU A 28 -15.74 3.64 -8.51
N PRO A 29 -16.85 4.38 -8.27
CA PRO A 29 -17.92 3.96 -7.36
C PRO A 29 -18.60 2.63 -7.72
N SER A 30 -18.46 2.18 -8.96
CA SER A 30 -18.95 0.89 -9.46
C SER A 30 -18.13 -0.30 -8.94
N PHE A 31 -16.87 -0.06 -8.57
CA PHE A 31 -15.90 -1.10 -8.22
C PHE A 31 -15.48 -1.02 -6.75
N GLY A 32 -15.41 0.16 -6.16
CA GLY A 32 -14.95 0.31 -4.78
C GLY A 32 -15.26 1.67 -4.16
N VAL A 33 -14.93 1.76 -2.88
CA VAL A 33 -15.04 2.98 -2.07
C VAL A 33 -13.78 3.14 -1.23
N GLU A 34 -13.46 4.37 -0.88
CA GLU A 34 -12.27 4.72 -0.11
C GLU A 34 -12.59 4.69 1.41
N ALA A 35 -11.76 4.01 2.19
CA ALA A 35 -12.06 3.75 3.59
C ALA A 35 -11.95 4.99 4.48
N SER A 36 -11.05 5.93 4.15
CA SER A 36 -10.89 7.17 4.91
C SER A 36 -12.08 8.12 4.71
N GLU A 37 -12.70 8.12 3.53
CA GLU A 37 -13.97 8.78 3.25
C GLU A 37 -15.15 8.12 3.98
N LEU A 38 -15.14 6.79 4.12
CA LEU A 38 -16.23 6.04 4.75
C LEU A 38 -16.22 6.13 6.29
N TYR A 39 -15.03 6.19 6.89
CA TYR A 39 -14.83 6.21 8.35
C TYR A 39 -13.89 7.35 8.77
N PRO A 40 -14.27 8.62 8.57
CA PRO A 40 -13.41 9.78 8.82
C PRO A 40 -13.07 9.98 10.31
N ASP A 41 -13.86 9.39 11.20
CA ASP A 41 -13.71 9.42 12.65
C ASP A 41 -12.62 8.46 13.16
N VAL A 42 -12.18 7.49 12.35
CA VAL A 42 -11.12 6.56 12.72
C VAL A 42 -9.75 7.24 12.58
N LYS A 43 -9.07 7.42 13.71
CA LYS A 43 -7.69 7.91 13.73
C LYS A 43 -6.72 6.77 13.39
N TYR A 44 -6.15 6.82 12.20
CA TYR A 44 -5.07 5.93 11.78
C TYR A 44 -3.71 6.48 12.22
N THR A 45 -2.76 5.58 12.50
CA THR A 45 -1.37 5.95 12.76
C THR A 45 -0.73 6.43 11.45
N VAL A 46 -0.25 7.66 11.44
CA VAL A 46 0.42 8.23 10.27
C VAL A 46 1.84 7.69 10.12
N VAL A 47 2.37 7.72 8.90
CA VAL A 47 3.72 7.18 8.59
C VAL A 47 4.79 7.83 9.46
N ASP A 48 4.72 9.15 9.67
CA ASP A 48 5.66 9.89 10.50
C ASP A 48 5.68 9.40 11.95
N GLU A 49 4.49 9.24 12.56
CA GLU A 49 4.32 8.72 13.92
C GLU A 49 4.87 7.30 14.05
N TYR A 50 4.60 6.44 13.06
CA TYR A 50 5.14 5.08 13.04
C TYR A 50 6.66 5.07 12.90
N LEU A 51 7.25 5.89 12.02
CA LEU A 51 8.70 5.89 11.81
C LEU A 51 9.48 6.48 12.99
N ASN A 52 8.85 7.33 13.80
CA ASN A 52 9.46 7.89 15.00
C ASN A 52 9.91 6.82 16.02
N GLN A 53 9.37 5.59 15.96
CA GLN A 53 9.81 4.50 16.85
C GLN A 53 11.23 3.97 16.54
N PHE A 54 11.77 4.27 15.35
CA PHE A 54 13.06 3.77 14.88
C PHE A 54 14.18 4.82 14.93
N VAL A 55 13.89 6.00 15.48
CA VAL A 55 14.83 7.13 15.69
C VAL A 55 15.39 7.06 17.12
#